data_AF-A0A947J874-F1
#
_entry.id   AF-A0A947J874-F1
#
_cell.length_a   1.000
_cell.length_b   1.000
_cell.length_c   1.000
_cell.angle_alpha   90.00
_cell.angle_beta   90.00
_cell.angle_gamma   90.00
#
_symmetry.space_group_name_H-M   'P 1'
#
loop_
_entity.id
_entity.type
_entity.pdbx_description
1 polymer ?
#
loop_
_entity_poly.entity_id
_entity_poly.type
_entity_poly.pdbx_seq_one_letter_code
_entity_poly.pdbx_strand_id
1 'polypeptide(L)' 'CVERCQMDAITPDGDRISLAKNRCIGCGLCVATCPSGALQLVRRADAVAPPKDIGAMWDVMRKALADAGGKSARD' A
#
# COMPACT_ATOMS: atom_id res chain seq x y z
N CYS A 1 -6.56 -4.10 15.35
CA CYS A 1 -5.84 -3.65 14.14
C CYS A 1 -6.32 -4.36 12.88
N VAL A 2 -6.51 -5.70 12.91
CA VAL A 2 -7.07 -6.52 11.82
C VAL A 2 -8.38 -5.92 11.29
N GLU A 3 -9.43 -5.89 12.10
CA GLU A 3 -10.76 -5.34 11.74
C GLU A 3 -10.76 -3.86 11.34
N ARG A 4 -9.72 -3.11 11.70
CA ARG A 4 -9.66 -1.67 11.41
C ARG A 4 -8.98 -1.38 10.06
N CYS A 5 -8.24 -2.35 9.52
CA CYS A 5 -7.50 -2.17 8.28
C CYS A 5 -8.45 -2.20 7.08
N GLN A 6 -8.64 -1.06 6.42
CA GLN A 6 -9.52 -0.95 5.25
C GLN A 6 -8.94 -1.58 3.97
N MET A 7 -7.68 -2.05 4.03
CA MET A 7 -6.95 -2.57 2.87
C MET A 7 -6.65 -4.07 3.00
N ASP A 8 -7.17 -4.73 4.03
CA ASP A 8 -6.81 -6.09 4.47
C ASP A 8 -5.29 -6.35 4.47
N ALA A 9 -4.53 -5.32 4.85
CA ALA A 9 -3.07 -5.40 4.89
C ALA A 9 -2.57 -6.08 6.16
N ILE A 10 -3.42 -6.26 7.18
CA ILE A 10 -3.07 -6.87 8.46
C ILE A 10 -3.89 -8.14 8.65
N THR A 11 -3.23 -9.26 8.92
CA THR A 11 -3.87 -10.57 9.18
C THR A 11 -3.38 -11.15 10.51
N PRO A 12 -4.20 -11.98 11.20
CA PRO A 12 -3.75 -12.75 12.35
C PRO A 12 -2.62 -13.71 11.97
N ASP A 13 -1.66 -13.90 12.87
CA ASP A 13 -0.54 -14.83 12.73
C ASP A 13 -0.16 -15.37 14.12
N GLY A 14 -0.91 -16.36 14.59
CA GLY A 14 -0.79 -16.87 15.96
C GLY A 14 -1.08 -15.79 17.02
N ASP A 15 -0.13 -15.55 17.91
CA ASP A 15 -0.15 -14.49 18.92
C ASP A 15 0.33 -13.12 18.38
N ARG A 16 0.67 -13.07 17.10
CA ARG A 16 1.17 -11.90 16.39
C ARG A 16 0.22 -11.52 15.25
N ILE A 17 0.65 -10.49 14.52
CA ILE A 17 0.02 -10.07 13.29
C ILE A 17 1.05 -10.01 12.17
N SER A 18 0.60 -10.31 10.96
CA SER A 18 1.38 -10.17 9.73
C SER A 18 0.92 -8.93 8.96
N LEU A 19 1.87 -8.22 8.30
CA LEU A 19 1.60 -6.99 7.54
C LEU A 19 2.03 -7.14 6.07
N ALA A 20 1.06 -7.16 5.16
CA ALA A 20 1.28 -7.08 3.72
C ALA A 20 1.65 -5.63 3.32
N LYS A 21 2.94 -5.33 3.29
CA LYS A 21 3.46 -3.97 3.02
C LYS A 21 2.99 -3.37 1.69
N ASN A 22 2.82 -4.20 0.67
CA ASN A 22 2.33 -3.78 -0.65
C ASN A 22 0.85 -3.34 -0.64
N ARG A 23 0.04 -3.80 0.32
CA ARG A 23 -1.36 -3.39 0.49
C ARG A 23 -1.55 -2.26 1.49
N CYS A 24 -0.62 -2.09 2.42
CA CYS A 24 -0.67 -1.01 3.40
C CYS A 24 -0.50 0.34 2.70
N ILE A 25 -1.43 1.27 2.91
CA ILE A 25 -1.35 2.64 2.36
C ILE A 25 -0.86 3.67 3.39
N GLY A 26 -0.57 3.23 4.62
CA GLY A 26 -0.04 4.11 5.68
C GLY A 26 -1.09 5.02 6.35
N CYS A 27 -2.38 4.65 6.35
CA CYS A 27 -3.45 5.48 6.95
C CYS A 27 -3.39 5.62 8.49
N GLY A 28 -2.62 4.78 9.18
CA GLY A 28 -2.39 4.89 10.62
C GLY A 28 -3.54 4.46 11.55
N LEU A 29 -4.72 4.09 11.03
CA LEU A 29 -5.86 3.67 11.87
C LEU A 29 -5.53 2.49 12.79
N CYS A 30 -4.73 1.54 12.31
CA CYS A 30 -4.32 0.38 13.09
C CYS A 30 -3.45 0.76 14.31
N VAL A 31 -2.62 1.80 14.19
CA VAL A 31 -1.76 2.32 15.26
C VAL A 31 -2.63 2.97 16.33
N ALA A 32 -3.53 3.88 15.93
CA ALA A 32 -4.38 4.64 16.84
C ALA A 32 -5.31 3.77 17.70
N THR A 33 -5.72 2.60 17.19
CA THR A 33 -6.64 1.69 17.90
C THR A 33 -5.96 0.48 18.52
N CYS A 34 -4.62 0.38 18.52
CA CYS A 34 -3.93 -0.80 19.04
C CYS A 34 -3.82 -0.73 20.57
N PRO A 35 -4.53 -1.59 21.33
CA PRO A 35 -4.53 -1.50 22.79
C PRO A 35 -3.17 -1.85 23.41
N SER A 36 -2.41 -2.74 22.77
CA SER A 36 -1.07 -3.14 23.24
C SER A 36 0.04 -2.17 22.82
N GLY A 37 -0.25 -1.17 21.98
CA GLY A 37 0.78 -0.28 21.42
C GLY A 37 1.79 -0.98 20.52
N ALA A 38 1.50 -2.18 20.01
CA ALA A 38 2.45 -3.02 19.26
C ALA A 38 2.79 -2.50 17.84
N LEU A 39 2.17 -1.39 17.40
CA LEU A 39 2.27 -0.88 16.03
C LEU A 39 2.82 0.55 16.01
N GLN A 40 3.67 0.85 15.04
CA GLN A 40 4.17 2.19 14.76
C GLN A 40 3.99 2.52 13.27
N LEU A 41 3.66 3.78 12.98
CA LEU A 41 3.68 4.30 11.62
C LEU A 41 5.06 4.87 11.31
N VAL A 42 5.75 4.26 10.35
CA VAL A 42 7.09 4.69 9.90
C VAL A 42 7.06 5.08 8.43
N ARG A 43 7.80 6.14 8.08
CA ARG A 43 7.98 6.51 6.68
C ARG A 43 8.77 5.42 5.97
N ARG A 44 8.32 5.07 4.76
CA ARG A 44 9.03 4.14 3.90
C ARG A 44 10.26 4.80 3.30
N ALA A 45 11.35 4.05 3.20
CA ALA A 45 12.58 4.53 2.56
C ALA A 45 12.41 4.69 1.04
N ASP A 46 11.55 3.87 0.43
CA ASP A 46 11.21 3.85 -0.99
C ASP A 46 9.97 4.69 -1.32
N ALA A 47 9.60 5.64 -0.46
CA ALA A 47 8.48 6.53 -0.73
C ALA A 47 8.77 7.40 -1.97
N VAL A 48 8.05 7.13 -3.06
CA VAL A 48 8.07 7.97 -4.26
C VAL A 48 7.02 9.07 -4.14
N ALA A 49 7.36 10.27 -4.63
CA ALA A 49 6.39 11.37 -4.68
C ALA A 49 5.25 11.00 -5.64
N PRO A 50 3.99 11.24 -5.27
CA PRO A 50 2.88 11.06 -6.20
C PRO A 50 3.05 12.01 -7.40
N PRO A 51 2.54 11.64 -8.59
CA PRO A 51 2.49 12.54 -9.73
C PRO A 51 1.82 13.87 -9.36
N LYS A 52 2.35 14.98 -9.86
CA LYS A 52 1.89 16.33 -9.52
C LYS A 52 0.49 16.64 -10.07
N ASP A 53 0.14 15.99 -11.16
CA ASP A 53 -1.11 16.17 -11.87
C ASP A 53 -1.48 14.89 -12.63
N ILE A 54 -2.67 14.91 -13.23
CA ILE A 54 -3.21 13.79 -13.98
C ILE A 54 -2.34 13.47 -15.20
N GLY A 55 -1.79 14.47 -15.89
CA GLY A 55 -0.93 14.26 -17.06
C GLY A 55 0.33 13.46 -16.68
N ALA A 56 1.02 13.88 -15.63
CA ALA A 56 2.16 13.16 -15.09
C ALA A 56 1.79 11.75 -14.61
N MET A 57 0.58 11.56 -14.05
CA MET A 57 0.10 10.23 -13.67
C MET A 57 -0.08 9.32 -14.89
N TRP A 58 -0.68 9.81 -15.98
CA TRP A 58 -0.81 9.06 -17.22
C TRP A 58 0.55 8.67 -17.81
N ASP A 59 1.54 9.55 -17.74
CA ASP A 59 2.90 9.25 -18.20
C ASP A 59 3.52 8.09 -17.43
N VAL A 60 3.39 8.10 -16.09
CA VAL A 60 3.87 7.01 -15.22
C VAL A 60 3.16 5.70 -15.56
N MET A 61 1.83 5.72 -15.70
CA MET A 61 1.05 4.52 -16.02
C MET A 61 1.41 3.95 -17.40
N ARG A 62 1.54 4.79 -18.43
CA ARG A 62 1.93 4.37 -19.78
C ARG A 62 3.32 3.74 -19.80
N LYS A 63 4.28 4.35 -19.09
CA LYS A 63 5.63 3.79 -18.93
C LYS A 63 5.58 2.41 -18.25
N ALA A 64 4.86 2.29 -17.14
CA ALA A 64 4.74 1.03 -16.41
C ALA A 64 4.13 -0.09 -17.27
N LEU A 65 3.14 0.22 -18.11
CA LEU A 65 2.54 -0.74 -19.05
C LEU A 65 3.53 -1.19 -20.14
N ALA A 66 4.34 -0.28 -20.66
CA ALA A 66 5.39 -0.60 -21.63
C ALA A 66 6.47 -1.49 -21.00
N ASP A 67 6.92 -1.15 -19.78
CA ASP A 67 7.93 -1.90 -19.03
C ASP A 67 7.44 -3.31 -18.65
N ALA A 68 6.13 -3.48 -18.43
CA ALA A 68 5.49 -4.78 -18.18
C ALA A 68 5.27 -5.63 -19.45
N GLY A 69 5.66 -5.15 -20.64
CA GLY A 69 5.54 -5.88 -21.90
C GLY A 69 4.10 -6.01 -22.41
N GLY A 70 3.25 -5.03 -22.14
CA GLY A 70 1.80 -5.09 -22.36
C GLY A 70 1.36 -5.65 -23.72
N LYS A 71 0.73 -6.83 -23.71
CA LYS A 71 -0.24 -7.20 -24.74
C LYS A 71 -1.55 -6.49 -24.42
N SER A 72 -2.07 -5.76 -25.41
CA SER A 72 -3.38 -5.10 -25.33
C SER A 72 -4.46 -6.11 -24.95
N ALA A 73 -5.29 -5.81 -23.94
CA ALA A 73 -6.51 -6.55 -23.63
C ALA A 73 -7.63 -6.20 -24.62
N ARG A 74 -7.35 -6.37 -25.92
CA ARG A 74 -8.30 -6.26 -27.04
C ARG A 74 -7.89 -7.26 -28.12
N ASP A 75 -8.04 -8.55 -27.82
CA ASP A 75 -8.16 -9.66 -28.77
C ASP A 75 -9.16 -10.66 -28.18
#